data_AF-A0A821DPH0-F1
#
_entry.id   AF-A0A821DPH0-F1
#
_cell.length_a   1.000
_cell.length_b   1.000
_cell.length_c   1.000
_cell.angle_alpha   90.00
_cell.angle_beta   90.00
_cell.angle_gamma   90.00
#
_symmetry.space_group_name_H-M   'P 1'
#
loop_
_entity.id
_entity.type
_entity.pdbx_description
1 polymer ?
#
loop_
_entity_poly.entity_id
_entity_poly.type
_entity_poly.pdbx_seq_one_letter_code
_entity_poly.pdbx_strand_id
1 'polypeptide(L)'
;MLLRMADVQQDETQLNLYRCLGKLMPKPDIKTMETPSKLASIYLKFLTNTIDDPKKMERFYSVLQNFVQHDQVKVELIKQNVFPIFMRCITETKSDLIKVQTIVLEILLALSFNNDALTILRKDTDFMTQIRNLASNTNLDKSNLQRAAEGLL
;
A
#
# COMPACT_ATOMS: atom_id res chain seq x y z
N MET A 1 -14.98 -10.91 -20.07
CA MET A 1 -16.03 -10.24 -19.28
C MET A 1 -16.47 -11.19 -18.17
N LEU A 2 -15.85 -11.13 -17.00
CA LEU A 2 -16.16 -12.05 -15.90
C LEU A 2 -15.87 -11.32 -14.57
N LEU A 3 -16.69 -10.33 -14.24
CA LEU A 3 -17.03 -9.87 -12.87
C LEU A 3 -17.78 -8.55 -13.00
N ARG A 4 -19.08 -8.63 -13.27
CA ARG A 4 -19.97 -7.51 -12.93
C ARG A 4 -19.96 -7.41 -11.42
N MET A 5 -19.62 -6.24 -10.88
CA MET A 5 -19.87 -5.99 -9.45
C MET A 5 -21.35 -6.20 -9.18
N ALA A 6 -21.70 -7.30 -8.51
CA ALA A 6 -22.88 -7.26 -7.67
C ALA A 6 -22.58 -6.16 -6.64
N ASP A 7 -23.47 -5.18 -6.52
CA ASP A 7 -23.36 -4.11 -5.52
C ASP A 7 -23.59 -4.70 -4.13
N VAL A 8 -22.59 -5.44 -3.63
CA VAL A 8 -22.59 -6.01 -2.29
C VAL A 8 -22.41 -4.85 -1.33
N GLN A 9 -23.47 -4.44 -0.63
CA GLN A 9 -23.45 -3.24 0.20
C GLN A 9 -22.47 -3.31 1.41
N GLN A 10 -21.86 -4.46 1.67
CA GLN A 10 -20.89 -4.65 2.75
C GLN A 10 -19.45 -4.64 2.23
N ASP A 11 -18.70 -3.63 2.65
CA ASP A 11 -17.28 -3.41 2.31
C ASP A 11 -16.38 -4.61 2.66
N GLU A 12 -16.62 -5.29 3.79
CA GLU A 12 -15.81 -6.46 4.22
C GLU A 12 -16.03 -7.68 3.32
N THR A 13 -17.26 -7.88 2.86
CA THR A 13 -17.60 -8.94 1.92
C THR A 13 -17.00 -8.65 0.55
N GLN A 14 -17.03 -7.39 0.10
CA GLN A 14 -16.36 -6.97 -1.14
C GLN A 14 -14.85 -7.17 -1.04
N LEU A 15 -14.21 -6.73 0.05
CA LEU A 15 -12.78 -6.92 0.28
C LEU A 15 -12.38 -8.40 0.21
N ASN A 16 -13.10 -9.27 0.92
CA ASN A 16 -12.79 -10.70 0.94
C ASN A 16 -13.01 -11.36 -0.43
N LEU A 17 -14.05 -10.96 -1.17
CA LEU A 17 -14.27 -11.40 -2.54
C LEU A 17 -13.09 -11.03 -3.44
N TYR A 18 -12.64 -9.77 -3.40
CA TYR A 18 -11.48 -9.33 -4.17
C TYR A 18 -10.18 -10.02 -3.76
N ARG A 19 -9.98 -10.31 -2.48
CA ARG A 19 -8.83 -11.12 -2.01
C ARG A 19 -8.84 -12.53 -2.57
N CYS A 20 -10.00 -13.19 -2.61
CA CYS A 20 -10.14 -14.51 -3.21
C CYS A 20 -9.88 -14.45 -4.72
N LEU A 21 -10.44 -13.46 -5.40
CA LEU A 21 -10.29 -13.28 -6.84
C LEU A 21 -8.86 -12.94 -7.25
N GLY A 22 -8.16 -12.07 -6.51
CA GLY A 22 -6.75 -11.75 -6.75
C GLY A 22 -5.82 -12.96 -6.60
N LYS A 23 -6.18 -13.92 -5.74
CA LYS A 23 -5.43 -15.18 -5.56
C LYS A 23 -5.75 -16.23 -6.63
N LEU A 24 -6.97 -16.23 -7.17
CA LEU A 24 -7.46 -17.27 -8.07
C LEU A 24 -7.33 -16.90 -9.55
N MET A 25 -7.30 -15.60 -9.87
CA MET A 25 -7.27 -15.15 -11.26
C MET A 25 -5.83 -14.97 -11.78
N PRO A 26 -5.52 -15.40 -13.01
CA PRO A 26 -4.27 -15.07 -13.69
C PRO A 26 -4.06 -13.55 -13.76
N LYS A 27 -2.80 -13.09 -13.61
CA LYS A 27 -2.42 -11.66 -13.70
C LYS A 27 -3.05 -10.87 -14.87
N PRO A 28 -3.28 -11.44 -16.08
CA PRO A 28 -3.95 -10.74 -17.17
C PRO A 28 -5.43 -10.41 -16.90
N ASP A 29 -6.18 -11.31 -16.28
CA ASP A 29 -7.62 -11.14 -16.05
C ASP A 29 -7.90 -10.14 -14.93
N ILE A 30 -6.94 -9.99 -14.03
CA ILE A 30 -6.91 -8.97 -12.99
C ILE A 30 -6.70 -7.55 -13.57
N LYS A 31 -6.08 -7.40 -14.75
CA LYS A 31 -5.68 -6.10 -15.31
C LYS A 31 -6.83 -5.28 -15.88
N THR A 32 -8.02 -5.84 -16.03
CA THR A 32 -9.19 -5.14 -16.59
C THR A 32 -10.35 -5.19 -15.61
N MET A 33 -10.27 -4.41 -14.54
CA MET A 33 -11.39 -4.24 -13.61
C MET A 33 -12.38 -3.22 -14.17
N GLU A 34 -13.69 -3.50 -14.11
CA GLU A 34 -14.72 -2.54 -14.54
C GLU A 34 -14.77 -1.30 -13.64
N THR A 35 -14.40 -1.42 -12.35
CA THR A 35 -14.55 -0.34 -11.36
C THR A 35 -13.37 -0.25 -10.36
N PRO A 36 -12.14 0.03 -10.84
CA PRO A 36 -10.95 0.09 -9.98
C PRO A 36 -11.04 1.19 -8.92
N SER A 37 -11.71 2.32 -9.22
CA SER A 37 -11.87 3.43 -8.27
C SER A 37 -12.67 3.05 -7.03
N LYS A 38 -13.78 2.30 -7.16
CA LYS A 38 -14.60 1.88 -6.01
C LYS A 38 -13.83 0.93 -5.11
N LEU A 39 -13.08 0.01 -5.71
CA LEU A 39 -12.22 -0.90 -4.99
C LEU A 39 -11.10 -0.17 -4.24
N ALA A 40 -10.45 0.81 -4.89
CA ALA A 40 -9.48 1.68 -4.24
C ALA A 40 -10.08 2.39 -3.02
N SER A 41 -11.33 2.90 -3.10
CA SER A 41 -12.00 3.55 -1.96
C SER A 41 -12.27 2.59 -0.81
N ILE A 42 -12.68 1.35 -1.10
CA ILE A 42 -12.86 0.30 -0.08
C ILE A 42 -11.53 -0.01 0.60
N TYR A 43 -10.46 -0.20 -0.18
CA TYR A 43 -9.12 -0.43 0.37
C TYR A 43 -8.67 0.73 1.25
N LEU A 44 -8.83 1.97 0.78
CA LEU A 44 -8.45 3.15 1.54
C LEU A 44 -9.20 3.22 2.88
N LYS A 45 -10.51 2.99 2.87
CA LYS A 45 -11.33 2.93 4.08
C LYS A 45 -10.85 1.85 5.05
N PHE A 46 -10.48 0.67 4.53
CA PHE A 46 -9.93 -0.40 5.35
C PHE A 46 -8.58 -0.04 5.96
N LEU A 47 -7.65 0.49 5.17
CA LEU A 47 -6.33 0.91 5.65
C LEU A 47 -6.48 1.95 6.76
N THR A 48 -7.28 2.99 6.54
CA THR A 48 -7.55 4.04 7.54
C THR A 48 -8.14 3.47 8.82
N ASN A 49 -9.10 2.54 8.73
CA ASN A 49 -9.78 1.99 9.91
C ASN A 49 -8.96 0.93 10.67
N THR A 50 -7.84 0.47 10.11
CA THR A 50 -7.06 -0.63 10.69
C THR A 50 -5.61 -0.28 11.04
N ILE A 51 -5.08 0.84 10.53
CA ILE A 51 -3.70 1.27 10.79
C ILE A 51 -3.38 1.47 12.29
N ASP A 52 -4.34 1.97 13.06
CA ASP A 52 -4.16 2.28 14.48
C ASP A 52 -4.67 1.16 15.43
N ASP A 53 -5.16 0.04 14.89
CA ASP A 53 -5.71 -1.07 15.67
C ASP A 53 -4.75 -2.28 15.70
N PRO A 54 -3.99 -2.50 16.79
CA PRO A 54 -3.05 -3.61 16.91
C PRO A 54 -3.69 -4.99 16.64
N LYS A 55 -4.97 -5.16 17.00
CA LYS A 55 -5.69 -6.43 16.79
C LYS A 55 -6.03 -6.68 15.32
N LYS A 56 -5.95 -5.65 14.47
CA LYS A 56 -6.23 -5.72 13.04
C LYS A 56 -4.97 -5.57 12.18
N MET A 57 -3.78 -5.51 12.77
CA MET A 57 -2.53 -5.32 12.03
C MET A 57 -2.25 -6.43 11.01
N GLU A 58 -2.59 -7.68 11.31
CA GLU A 58 -2.48 -8.76 10.32
C GLU A 58 -3.41 -8.54 9.12
N ARG A 59 -4.63 -8.02 9.37
CA ARG A 59 -5.58 -7.69 8.30
C ARG A 59 -5.07 -6.50 7.49
N PHE A 60 -4.56 -5.46 8.14
CA PHE A 60 -3.91 -4.30 7.50
C PHE A 60 -2.77 -4.76 6.58
N TYR A 61 -1.86 -5.59 7.10
CA TYR A 61 -0.75 -6.16 6.33
C TYR A 61 -1.24 -6.98 5.13
N SER A 62 -2.27 -7.81 5.31
CA SER A 62 -2.81 -8.59 4.20
C SER A 62 -3.42 -7.69 3.11
N VAL A 63 -4.07 -6.58 3.49
CA VAL A 63 -4.60 -5.61 2.51
C VAL A 63 -3.47 -4.97 1.70
N LEU A 64 -2.39 -4.56 2.36
CA LEU A 64 -1.19 -4.02 1.69
C LEU A 64 -0.56 -5.02 0.71
N GLN A 65 -0.49 -6.31 1.05
CA GLN A 65 0.04 -7.33 0.14
C GLN A 65 -0.79 -7.47 -1.15
N ASN A 66 -2.12 -7.40 -1.03
CA ASN A 66 -2.99 -7.49 -2.20
C ASN A 66 -2.83 -6.26 -3.10
N PHE A 67 -2.62 -5.08 -2.50
CA PHE A 67 -2.36 -3.84 -3.25
C PHE A 67 -1.19 -3.96 -4.25
N VAL A 68 -0.09 -4.61 -3.86
CA VAL A 68 1.12 -4.73 -4.71
C VAL A 68 0.83 -5.42 -6.04
N GLN A 69 -0.24 -6.23 -6.12
CA GLN A 69 -0.55 -7.05 -7.28
C GLN A 69 -1.43 -6.35 -8.34
N HIS A 70 -2.05 -5.19 -8.03
CA HIS A 70 -3.09 -4.58 -8.87
C HIS A 70 -2.72 -3.19 -9.41
N ASP A 71 -2.08 -3.11 -10.57
CA ASP A 71 -1.58 -1.82 -11.11
C ASP A 71 -2.66 -0.75 -11.31
N GLN A 72 -3.88 -1.12 -11.75
CA GLN A 72 -5.00 -0.17 -11.88
C GLN A 72 -5.44 0.40 -10.52
N VAL A 73 -5.46 -0.43 -9.47
CA VAL A 73 -5.84 0.01 -8.12
C VAL A 73 -4.77 0.94 -7.53
N LYS A 74 -3.48 0.72 -7.84
CA LYS A 74 -2.40 1.63 -7.44
C LYS A 74 -2.61 3.04 -7.99
N VAL A 75 -2.92 3.14 -9.28
CA VAL A 75 -3.20 4.43 -9.95
C VAL A 75 -4.38 5.14 -9.30
N GLU A 76 -5.47 4.42 -9.00
CA GLU A 76 -6.64 5.01 -8.36
C GLU A 76 -6.39 5.43 -6.92
N LEU A 77 -5.55 4.71 -6.16
CA LEU A 77 -5.18 5.10 -4.80
C LEU A 77 -4.28 6.34 -4.76
N ILE A 78 -3.40 6.53 -5.75
CA ILE A 78 -2.65 7.78 -5.92
C ILE A 78 -3.63 8.95 -6.13
N LYS A 79 -4.60 8.80 -7.04
CA LYS A 79 -5.63 9.82 -7.28
C LYS A 79 -6.45 10.11 -6.02
N GLN A 80 -6.68 9.10 -5.18
CA GLN A 80 -7.39 9.23 -3.91
C GLN A 80 -6.48 9.63 -2.73
N ASN A 81 -5.24 10.07 -2.99
CA ASN A 81 -4.29 10.58 -2.01
C ASN A 81 -3.98 9.59 -0.86
N VAL A 82 -3.53 8.39 -1.19
CA VAL A 82 -3.13 7.35 -0.22
C VAL A 82 -1.85 7.70 0.56
N PHE A 83 -1.04 8.66 0.09
CA PHE A 83 0.29 8.97 0.64
C PHE A 83 0.34 9.24 2.14
N PRO A 84 -0.58 10.00 2.76
CA PRO A 84 -0.53 10.26 4.20
C PRO A 84 -0.57 8.98 5.03
N ILE A 85 -1.36 7.99 4.63
CA ILE A 85 -1.45 6.69 5.34
C ILE A 85 -0.11 5.96 5.24
N PHE A 86 0.47 5.91 4.04
CA PHE A 86 1.75 5.25 3.82
C PHE A 86 2.91 5.95 4.54
N MET A 87 2.94 7.28 4.56
CA MET A 87 3.95 8.04 5.31
C MET A 87 3.83 7.78 6.81
N ARG A 88 2.61 7.78 7.37
CA ARG A 88 2.36 7.42 8.77
C ARG A 88 2.87 6.01 9.11
N CYS A 89 2.72 5.06 8.19
CA CYS A 89 3.28 3.71 8.36
C CYS A 89 4.80 3.68 8.49
N ILE A 90 5.52 4.73 8.08
CA ILE A 90 6.98 4.86 8.18
C ILE A 90 7.39 5.71 9.38
N THR A 91 6.67 6.80 9.66
CA THR A 91 7.07 7.81 10.66
C THR A 91 6.58 7.50 12.08
N GLU A 92 5.41 6.87 12.25
CA GLU A 92 4.73 6.78 13.57
C GLU A 92 4.80 5.40 14.24
N THR A 93 5.44 4.43 13.62
CA THR A 93 5.16 3.00 13.86
C THR A 93 6.21 2.26 14.70
N LYS A 94 5.73 1.52 15.72
CA LYS A 94 6.52 0.68 16.66
C LYS A 94 6.94 -0.67 16.03
N SER A 95 7.97 -1.30 16.61
CA SER A 95 8.80 -2.40 16.07
C SER A 95 8.12 -3.61 15.39
N ASP A 96 6.84 -3.93 15.65
CA ASP A 96 6.10 -4.99 14.93
C ASP A 96 5.72 -4.61 13.49
N LEU A 97 5.97 -3.35 13.12
CA LEU A 97 5.68 -2.80 11.81
C LEU A 97 6.80 -2.94 10.78
N ILE A 98 7.95 -3.57 11.08
CA ILE A 98 9.05 -3.71 10.09
C ILE A 98 8.55 -4.35 8.78
N LYS A 99 7.70 -5.40 8.88
CA LYS A 99 7.09 -6.04 7.71
C LYS A 99 6.17 -5.09 6.94
N VAL A 100 5.39 -4.28 7.66
CA VAL A 100 4.50 -3.27 7.08
C VAL A 100 5.31 -2.16 6.41
N GLN A 101 6.31 -1.61 7.10
CA GLN A 101 7.23 -0.60 6.58
C GLN A 101 7.91 -1.09 5.31
N THR A 102 8.37 -2.35 5.28
CA THR A 102 9.00 -2.92 4.09
C THR A 102 8.05 -2.90 2.91
N ILE A 103 6.83 -3.42 3.05
CA ILE A 103 5.85 -3.42 1.97
C ILE A 103 5.47 -1.99 1.57
N VAL A 104 5.25 -1.12 2.53
CA VAL A 104 4.88 0.27 2.25
C VAL A 104 6.01 1.00 1.50
N LEU A 105 7.28 0.79 1.87
CA LEU A 105 8.40 1.37 1.13
C LEU A 105 8.54 0.78 -0.27
N GLU A 106 8.33 -0.52 -0.45
CA GLU A 106 8.32 -1.13 -1.79
C GLU A 106 7.21 -0.55 -2.67
N ILE A 107 6.03 -0.33 -2.10
CA ILE A 107 4.92 0.37 -2.75
C ILE A 107 5.34 1.79 -3.13
N LEU A 108 5.80 2.58 -2.15
CA LEU A 108 6.18 3.97 -2.38
C LEU A 108 7.31 4.10 -3.39
N LEU A 109 8.30 3.20 -3.37
CA LEU A 109 9.36 3.12 -4.35
C LEU A 109 8.80 2.86 -5.75
N ALA A 110 7.90 1.89 -5.90
CA ALA A 110 7.23 1.63 -7.17
C ALA A 110 6.39 2.82 -7.65
N LEU A 111 5.80 3.59 -6.74
CA LEU A 111 5.05 4.80 -7.08
C LEU A 111 5.96 5.99 -7.42
N SER A 112 7.19 6.03 -6.88
CA SER A 112 8.12 7.15 -7.06
C SER A 112 8.65 7.31 -8.49
N PHE A 113 8.48 6.28 -9.34
CA PHE A 113 8.69 6.41 -10.79
C PHE A 113 7.71 7.38 -11.46
N ASN A 114 6.63 7.79 -10.76
CA ASN A 114 5.80 8.92 -11.14
C ASN A 114 6.32 10.21 -10.45
N ASN A 115 6.65 11.22 -11.26
CA ASN A 115 7.25 12.48 -10.76
C ASN A 115 6.36 13.25 -9.77
N ASP A 116 5.04 13.20 -9.95
CA ASP A 116 4.10 13.87 -9.04
C ASP A 116 4.10 13.17 -7.67
N ALA A 117 4.07 11.83 -7.68
CA ALA A 117 4.18 11.02 -6.47
C ALA A 117 5.50 11.25 -5.74
N LEU A 118 6.63 11.27 -6.46
CA LEU A 118 7.95 11.56 -5.89
C LEU A 118 8.00 12.97 -5.29
N THR A 119 7.39 13.95 -5.95
CA THR A 119 7.32 15.32 -5.45
C THR A 119 6.51 15.41 -4.16
N ILE A 120 5.39 14.69 -4.06
CA ILE A 120 4.60 14.59 -2.82
C ILE A 120 5.45 13.97 -1.71
N LEU A 121 6.15 12.87 -1.99
CA LEU A 121 6.99 12.17 -1.02
C LEU A 121 8.11 13.05 -0.47
N ARG A 122 8.81 13.77 -1.34
CA ARG A 122 9.95 14.62 -0.96
C ARG A 122 9.56 15.90 -0.21
N LYS A 123 8.29 16.33 -0.30
CA LYS A 123 7.78 17.50 0.43
C LYS A 123 7.57 17.22 1.92
N ASP A 124 7.42 15.95 2.31
CA ASP A 124 7.23 15.58 3.71
C ASP A 124 8.59 15.43 4.41
N THR A 125 8.89 16.37 5.31
CA THR A 125 10.18 16.44 5.99
C THR A 125 10.41 15.30 6.98
N ASP A 126 9.34 14.86 7.65
CA ASP A 126 9.41 13.82 8.69
C ASP A 126 9.62 12.46 8.03
N PHE A 127 8.86 12.20 6.97
CA PHE A 127 9.05 11.05 6.09
C PHE A 127 10.49 11.00 5.57
N MET A 128 10.98 12.07 4.93
CA MET A 128 12.34 12.07 4.36
C MET A 128 13.44 11.93 5.41
N THR A 129 13.23 12.46 6.62
CA THR A 129 14.15 12.24 7.75
C THR A 129 14.19 10.75 8.10
N GLN A 130 13.02 10.11 8.18
CA GLN A 130 12.96 8.71 8.53
C GLN A 130 13.49 7.78 7.42
N ILE A 131 13.29 8.13 6.15
CA ILE A 131 13.92 7.40 5.03
C ILE A 131 15.45 7.45 5.13
N ARG A 132 16.04 8.62 5.43
CA ARG A 132 17.49 8.74 5.63
C ARG A 132 17.97 7.92 6.82
N ASN A 133 17.23 7.92 7.92
CA ASN A 133 17.55 7.09 9.08
C ASN A 133 17.52 5.59 8.74
N LEU A 134 16.52 5.13 7.98
CA LEU A 134 16.41 3.74 7.56
C LEU A 134 17.52 3.34 6.59
N ALA A 135 17.86 4.19 5.61
CA ALA A 135 18.93 3.95 4.64
C ALA A 135 20.32 3.88 5.31
N SER A 136 20.55 4.69 6.34
CA SER A 136 21.83 4.76 7.06
C SER A 136 21.94 3.78 8.25
N ASN A 137 20.91 2.99 8.53
CA ASN A 137 20.88 2.08 9.67
C ASN A 137 21.72 0.82 9.41
N THR A 138 22.87 0.74 10.07
CA THR A 138 23.82 -0.38 9.97
C THR A 138 23.28 -1.71 10.49
N ASN A 139 22.26 -1.70 11.36
CA ASN A 139 21.60 -2.92 11.83
C ASN A 139 20.69 -3.55 10.77
N LEU A 140 20.36 -2.79 9.72
CA LEU A 140 19.51 -3.23 8.61
C LEU A 140 20.31 -3.58 7.37
N ASP A 141 21.63 -3.76 7.48
CA ASP A 141 22.54 -4.00 6.35
C ASP A 141 22.01 -5.11 5.43
N LYS A 142 21.80 -4.76 4.16
CA LYS A 142 21.25 -5.62 3.08
C LYS A 142 19.80 -6.07 3.27
N SER A 143 19.05 -5.50 4.20
CA SER A 143 17.62 -5.74 4.33
C SER A 143 16.86 -5.11 3.15
N ASN A 144 15.72 -5.72 2.78
CA ASN A 144 14.81 -5.13 1.78
C ASN A 144 14.32 -3.74 2.21
N LEU A 145 14.15 -3.52 3.51
CA LEU A 145 13.72 -2.24 4.07
C LEU A 145 14.75 -1.14 3.79
N GLN A 146 16.03 -1.39 4.07
CA GLN A 146 17.11 -0.44 3.78
C GLN A 146 17.21 -0.15 2.29
N ARG A 147 17.19 -1.20 1.44
CA ARG A 147 17.26 -1.04 -0.02
C ARG A 147 16.09 -0.23 -0.58
N ALA A 148 14.88 -0.44 -0.06
CA ALA A 148 13.71 0.33 -0.47
C ALA A 148 13.80 1.80 -0.04
N ALA A 149 14.35 2.05 1.16
CA ALA A 149 14.62 3.40 1.64
C ALA A 149 15.69 4.11 0.78
N GLU A 150 16.78 3.44 0.45
CA GLU A 150 17.83 3.96 -0.44
C GLU A 150 17.29 4.34 -1.82
N GLY A 151 16.42 3.51 -2.40
CA GLY A 151 15.81 3.79 -3.70
C GLY A 151 14.89 5.02 -3.73
N LEU A 152 14.44 5.50 -2.57
CA LEU A 152 13.57 6.68 -2.43
C LEU A 152 14.35 8.00 -2.21
N LEU A 153 15.67 7.93 -1.99
CA LEU A 153 16.55 9.09 -1.87
C LEU A 153 16.99 9.57 -3.26
#